data_AF-A0A848TEY2-F1
#
_entry.id   AF-A0A848TEY2-F1
#
_cell.length_a   1.000
_cell.length_b   1.000
_cell.length_c   1.000
_cell.angle_alpha   90.00
_cell.angle_beta   90.00
_cell.angle_gamma   90.00
#
_symmetry.space_group_name_H-M   'P 1'
#
loop_
_entity.id
_entity.type
_entity.pdbx_description
1 polymer ?
#
loop_
_entity_poly.entity_id
_entity_poly.type
_entity_poly.pdbx_seq_one_letter_code
_entity_poly.pdbx_strand_id
1 'polypeptide(L)'
;LMLDRNDMLMGGMRPHLYCLPILKRGTHRPRLIEAATSGNPRFFLGTDSAPHPVDRKEADCCAAGCFTAPVALSCLAEVFDAAGALDRLEAFTSLSGPAFYGLPPNDATITLEKGDPIDTPASVETGAGPVTVFDPGRALHWRVT
;
A
#
# COMPACT_ATOMS: atom_id res chain seq x y z
N LEU A 1 -4.88 -2.39 3.80
CA LEU A 1 -5.15 -1.26 4.72
C LEU A 1 -6.17 -0.28 4.13
N MET A 2 -6.04 0.09 2.86
CA MET A 2 -6.93 1.04 2.17
C MET A 2 -8.31 0.47 1.85
N LEU A 3 -8.34 -0.72 1.24
CA LEU A 3 -9.52 -1.28 0.58
C LEU A 3 -10.04 -2.55 1.26
N ASP A 4 -11.26 -2.94 0.92
CA ASP A 4 -11.88 -4.21 1.27
C ASP A 4 -12.46 -4.93 0.02
N ARG A 5 -13.04 -6.11 0.22
CA ARG A 5 -13.55 -6.97 -0.86
C ARG A 5 -14.55 -6.25 -1.77
N ASN A 6 -15.35 -5.33 -1.25
CA ASN A 6 -16.35 -4.63 -2.05
C ASN A 6 -15.71 -3.69 -3.05
N ASP A 7 -14.56 -3.09 -2.74
CA ASP A 7 -13.81 -2.26 -3.69
C ASP A 7 -13.38 -3.06 -4.92
N MET A 8 -13.13 -4.37 -4.75
CA MET A 8 -12.74 -5.27 -5.83
C MET A 8 -13.93 -5.86 -6.61
N LEU A 9 -15.12 -5.99 -6.01
CA LEU A 9 -16.23 -6.77 -6.59
C LEU A 9 -17.52 -5.99 -6.86
N MET A 10 -17.70 -4.82 -6.25
CA MET A 10 -18.95 -4.06 -6.41
C MET A 10 -18.97 -3.33 -7.76
N GLY A 11 -20.02 -3.60 -8.55
CA GLY A 11 -20.19 -3.03 -9.90
C GLY A 11 -19.42 -3.77 -11.00
N GLY A 12 -18.73 -4.86 -10.66
CA GLY A 12 -17.89 -5.63 -11.57
C GLY A 12 -16.55 -6.00 -10.91
N MET A 13 -15.89 -7.03 -11.45
CA MET A 13 -14.57 -7.42 -10.99
C MET A 13 -13.52 -6.38 -11.39
N ARG A 14 -12.77 -5.84 -10.42
CA ARG A 14 -11.63 -4.95 -10.66
C ARG A 14 -10.32 -5.76 -10.52
N PRO A 15 -9.76 -6.29 -11.63
CA PRO A 15 -8.63 -7.23 -11.56
C PRO A 15 -7.37 -6.61 -10.95
N HIS A 16 -7.17 -5.31 -11.12
CA HIS A 16 -6.03 -4.56 -10.55
C HIS A 16 -5.99 -4.53 -9.02
N LEU A 17 -7.11 -4.88 -8.35
CA LEU A 17 -7.20 -5.03 -6.89
C LEU A 17 -7.14 -6.50 -6.43
N TYR A 18 -7.06 -7.45 -7.36
CA TYR A 18 -6.93 -8.87 -7.06
C TYR A 18 -5.48 -9.21 -6.69
N CYS A 19 -5.29 -9.67 -5.46
CA CYS A 19 -4.04 -10.19 -4.95
C CYS A 19 -4.28 -11.39 -4.03
N LEU A 20 -3.19 -12.04 -3.63
CA LEU A 20 -3.21 -13.08 -2.61
C LEU A 20 -2.35 -12.64 -1.42
N PRO A 21 -2.84 -12.77 -0.17
CA PRO A 21 -4.19 -13.18 0.20
C PRO A 21 -5.28 -12.17 -0.21
N ILE A 22 -6.45 -12.65 -0.67
CA ILE A 22 -7.53 -11.81 -1.22
C ILE A 22 -8.03 -10.72 -0.26
N LEU A 23 -8.46 -9.58 -0.80
CA LEU A 23 -9.22 -8.58 -0.03
C LEU A 23 -10.42 -9.23 0.67
N LYS A 24 -10.55 -8.97 1.97
CA LYS A 24 -11.57 -9.59 2.83
C LYS A 24 -12.70 -8.61 3.14
N ARG A 25 -13.67 -9.06 3.94
CA ARG A 25 -14.78 -8.22 4.42
C ARG A 25 -14.28 -6.92 5.05
N GLY A 26 -15.05 -5.85 4.88
CA GLY A 26 -14.77 -4.53 5.46
C GLY A 26 -14.59 -4.53 6.98
N THR A 27 -15.13 -5.52 7.70
CA THR A 27 -14.92 -5.68 9.14
C THR A 27 -13.49 -6.07 9.54
N HIS A 28 -12.71 -6.68 8.64
CA HIS A 28 -11.32 -7.03 8.93
C HIS A 28 -10.37 -5.85 8.73
N ARG A 29 -10.69 -4.92 7.81
CA ARG A 29 -9.83 -3.78 7.46
C ARG A 29 -9.52 -2.89 8.68
N PRO A 30 -10.50 -2.49 9.53
CA PRO A 30 -10.22 -1.76 10.76
C PRO A 30 -9.26 -2.48 11.71
N ARG A 31 -9.31 -3.82 11.79
CA ARG A 31 -8.42 -4.62 12.64
C ARG A 31 -6.97 -4.62 12.12
N LEU A 32 -6.80 -4.61 10.80
CA LEU A 32 -5.48 -4.45 10.20
C LEU A 32 -4.91 -3.05 10.42
N ILE A 33 -5.76 -2.02 10.37
CA ILE A 33 -5.36 -0.64 10.70
C ILE A 33 -4.97 -0.57 12.18
N GLU A 34 -5.81 -1.05 13.08
CA GLU A 34 -5.55 -1.12 14.53
C GLU A 34 -4.20 -1.80 14.83
N ALA A 35 -3.91 -2.94 14.18
CA ALA A 35 -2.64 -3.64 14.34
C ALA A 35 -1.45 -2.85 13.78
N ALA A 36 -1.57 -2.30 12.57
CA ALA A 36 -0.50 -1.54 11.94
C ALA A 36 -0.15 -0.26 12.73
N THR A 37 -1.16 0.42 13.28
CA THR A 37 -0.98 1.66 14.04
C THR A 37 -0.83 1.42 15.55
N SER A 38 -0.70 0.19 16.01
CA SER A 38 -0.70 -0.13 17.45
C SER A 38 0.61 0.22 18.17
N GLY A 39 1.71 0.45 17.43
CA GLY A 39 3.06 0.59 18.00
C GLY A 39 3.69 -0.72 18.48
N ASN A 40 3.06 -1.88 18.22
CA ASN A 40 3.63 -3.19 18.56
C ASN A 40 4.71 -3.56 17.54
N PRO A 41 5.96 -3.82 17.96
CA PRO A 41 7.09 -4.02 17.05
C PRO A 41 7.01 -5.32 16.23
N ARG A 42 6.01 -6.18 16.49
CA ARG A 42 5.74 -7.37 15.68
C ARG A 42 4.96 -7.08 14.39
N PHE A 43 4.43 -5.87 14.23
CA PHE A 43 3.80 -5.43 12.99
C PHE A 43 4.67 -4.37 12.33
N PHE A 44 5.09 -4.64 11.10
CA PHE A 44 5.95 -3.75 10.33
C PHE A 44 5.64 -3.85 8.83
N LEU A 45 6.16 -2.91 8.07
CA LEU A 45 5.89 -2.78 6.64
C LEU A 45 6.39 -3.98 5.83
N GLY A 46 5.49 -4.54 5.04
CA GLY A 46 5.78 -5.32 3.84
C GLY A 46 4.78 -4.90 2.76
N THR A 47 5.26 -4.31 1.66
CA THR A 47 4.37 -3.73 0.63
C THR A 47 3.66 -4.78 -0.20
N ASP A 48 4.26 -5.97 -0.30
CA ASP A 48 3.85 -7.04 -1.23
C ASP A 48 3.62 -6.49 -2.65
N SER A 49 4.51 -5.58 -3.07
CA SER A 49 4.39 -4.95 -4.38
C SER A 49 4.68 -5.97 -5.47
N ALA A 50 3.66 -6.25 -6.28
CA ALA A 50 3.69 -7.32 -7.28
C ALA A 50 3.22 -6.75 -8.63
N PRO A 51 4.14 -6.17 -9.43
CA PRO A 51 3.81 -5.65 -10.75
C PRO A 51 3.49 -6.78 -11.72
N HIS A 52 2.36 -6.65 -12.41
CA HIS A 52 2.00 -7.50 -13.54
C HIS A 52 1.54 -6.61 -14.71
N PRO A 53 1.96 -6.93 -15.95
CA PRO A 53 1.46 -6.24 -17.13
C PRO A 53 -0.07 -6.27 -17.23
N VAL A 54 -0.65 -5.22 -17.81
CA VAL A 54 -2.12 -5.04 -17.92
C VAL A 54 -2.79 -6.25 -18.57
N ASP A 55 -2.21 -6.82 -19.62
CA ASP A 55 -2.74 -8.00 -20.31
C ASP A 55 -2.79 -9.26 -19.41
N ARG A 56 -1.92 -9.36 -18.40
CA ARG A 56 -1.93 -10.44 -17.39
C ARG A 56 -2.95 -10.20 -16.28
N LYS A 57 -3.30 -8.93 -16.02
CA LYS A 57 -4.35 -8.55 -15.07
C LYS A 57 -5.74 -8.70 -15.72
N GLU A 58 -5.88 -8.31 -16.97
CA GLU A 58 -7.14 -8.29 -17.73
C GLU A 58 -7.32 -9.54 -18.60
N ALA A 59 -6.96 -10.71 -18.05
CA ALA A 59 -7.10 -12.01 -18.69
C ALA A 59 -8.16 -12.88 -18.00
N ASP A 60 -8.62 -13.93 -18.70
CA ASP A 60 -9.52 -14.96 -18.16
C ASP A 60 -9.00 -15.57 -16.86
N CYS A 61 -7.66 -15.72 -16.76
CA CYS A 61 -6.96 -16.10 -15.55
C CYS A 61 -6.07 -14.93 -15.08
N CYS A 62 -6.67 -14.00 -14.35
CA CYS A 62 -6.01 -12.80 -13.81
C CYS A 62 -4.84 -13.16 -12.88
N ALA A 63 -3.68 -12.53 -13.11
CA ALA A 63 -2.56 -12.58 -12.19
C ALA A 63 -2.89 -11.90 -10.85
N ALA A 64 -2.50 -12.53 -9.74
CA ALA A 64 -2.68 -12.01 -8.39
C ALA A 64 -1.50 -11.11 -7.99
N GLY A 65 -1.77 -9.84 -7.70
CA GLY A 65 -0.75 -8.88 -7.27
C GLY A 65 -1.16 -7.44 -7.52
N CYS A 66 -0.68 -6.53 -6.66
CA CYS A 66 -0.91 -5.09 -6.78
C CYS A 66 0.42 -4.35 -6.85
N PHE A 67 0.58 -3.42 -7.81
CA PHE A 67 1.80 -2.62 -7.91
C PHE A 67 1.72 -1.37 -7.02
N THR A 68 2.09 -1.55 -5.76
CA THR A 68 2.02 -0.52 -4.71
C THR A 68 3.28 0.34 -4.56
N ALA A 69 4.43 -0.08 -5.08
CA ALA A 69 5.73 0.55 -4.77
C ALA A 69 5.77 2.07 -5.02
N PRO A 70 5.17 2.61 -6.12
CA PRO A 70 5.22 4.05 -6.39
C PRO A 70 4.47 4.91 -5.37
N VAL A 71 3.50 4.34 -4.63
CA VAL A 71 2.57 5.09 -3.77
C VAL A 71 2.51 4.56 -2.34
N ALA A 72 3.32 3.57 -1.98
CA ALA A 72 3.22 2.84 -0.72
C ALA A 72 3.34 3.76 0.51
N LEU A 73 4.35 4.64 0.54
CA LEU A 73 4.58 5.53 1.67
C LEU A 73 3.50 6.60 1.81
N SER A 74 3.07 7.21 0.70
CA SER A 74 1.94 8.14 0.65
C SER A 74 0.66 7.48 1.18
N CYS A 75 0.40 6.24 0.80
CA CYS A 75 -0.74 5.47 1.29
C CYS A 75 -0.63 5.20 2.80
N LEU A 76 0.53 4.79 3.30
CA LEU A 76 0.69 4.51 4.73
C LEU A 76 0.56 5.79 5.56
N ALA A 77 1.13 6.90 5.12
CA ALA A 77 0.99 8.19 5.78
C ALA A 77 -0.49 8.60 5.88
N GLU A 78 -1.27 8.46 4.81
CA GLU A 78 -2.72 8.68 4.83
C GLU A 78 -3.46 7.80 5.85
N VAL A 79 -3.09 6.51 5.96
CA VAL A 79 -3.72 5.59 6.92
C VAL A 79 -3.37 5.97 8.37
N PHE A 80 -2.09 6.28 8.63
CA PHE A 80 -1.61 6.61 9.97
C PHE A 80 -2.10 7.98 10.45
N ASP A 81 -2.16 8.96 9.54
CA ASP A 81 -2.75 10.29 9.78
C ASP A 81 -4.24 10.19 10.12
N ALA A 82 -5.02 9.49 9.29
CA ALA A 82 -6.44 9.26 9.55
C ALA A 82 -6.71 8.49 10.87
N ALA A 83 -5.74 7.71 11.35
CA ALA A 83 -5.80 7.01 12.62
C ALA A 83 -5.27 7.82 13.82
N GLY A 84 -4.79 9.05 13.61
CA GLY A 84 -4.17 9.88 14.65
C GLY A 84 -2.88 9.29 15.22
N ALA A 85 -2.11 8.58 14.39
CA ALA A 85 -0.98 7.75 14.80
C ALA A 85 0.30 8.01 13.97
N LEU A 86 0.47 9.20 13.39
CA LEU A 86 1.65 9.54 12.59
C LEU A 86 2.97 9.39 13.34
N ASP A 87 2.97 9.62 14.65
CA ASP A 87 4.09 9.38 15.56
C ASP A 87 4.61 7.93 15.54
N ARG A 88 3.80 6.99 15.06
CA ARG A 88 4.12 5.56 14.97
C ARG A 88 4.55 5.11 13.58
N LEU A 89 4.46 5.99 12.58
CA LEU A 89 4.72 5.64 11.18
C LEU A 89 6.17 5.19 10.97
N GLU A 90 7.14 5.93 11.52
CA GLU A 90 8.56 5.60 11.43
C GLU A 90 8.88 4.23 12.03
N ALA A 91 8.34 3.95 13.22
CA ALA A 91 8.53 2.66 13.86
C ALA A 91 8.00 1.50 12.99
N PHE A 92 6.86 1.68 12.35
CA PHE A 92 6.25 0.68 11.46
C PHE A 92 7.01 0.49 10.14
N THR A 93 7.50 1.57 9.53
CA THR A 93 8.13 1.53 8.20
C THR A 93 9.63 1.28 8.23
N SER A 94 10.31 1.65 9.31
CA SER A 94 11.77 1.81 9.29
C SER A 94 12.51 1.21 10.48
N LEU A 95 11.88 1.00 11.64
CA LEU A 95 12.58 0.53 12.86
C LEU A 95 12.24 -0.91 13.25
N SER A 96 10.95 -1.26 13.24
CA SER A 96 10.47 -2.56 13.73
C SER A 96 10.92 -3.72 12.83
N GLY A 97 10.97 -3.50 11.51
CA GLY A 97 11.47 -4.48 10.53
C GLY A 97 12.94 -4.83 10.77
N PRO A 98 13.89 -3.88 10.71
CA PRO A 98 15.31 -4.16 10.98
C PRO A 98 15.54 -4.81 12.34
N ALA A 99 14.87 -4.33 13.40
CA ALA A 99 14.97 -4.94 14.73
C ALA A 99 14.55 -6.42 14.75
N PHE A 100 13.48 -6.77 14.03
CA PHE A 100 13.04 -8.16 13.90
C PHE A 100 14.06 -9.04 13.14
N TYR A 101 14.68 -8.51 12.09
CA TYR A 101 15.67 -9.23 11.29
C TYR A 101 17.10 -9.20 11.86
N GLY A 102 17.33 -8.52 12.99
CA GLY A 102 18.68 -8.35 13.57
C GLY A 102 19.59 -7.43 12.75
N LEU A 103 19.01 -6.47 12.03
CA LEU A 103 19.71 -5.49 11.20
C LEU A 103 19.68 -4.10 11.85
N PRO A 104 20.71 -3.26 11.64
CA PRO A 104 20.67 -1.87 12.08
C PRO A 104 19.62 -1.07 11.28
N PRO A 105 19.03 -0.01 11.88
CA PRO A 105 18.25 0.98 11.14
C PRO A 105 19.10 1.67 10.05
N ASN A 106 18.44 2.20 9.02
CA ASN A 106 19.11 3.02 8.02
C ASN A 106 19.50 4.38 8.61
N ASP A 107 20.66 4.91 8.20
CA ASP A 107 21.11 6.27 8.58
C ASP A 107 20.45 7.36 7.72
N ALA A 108 20.01 7.00 6.51
CA ALA A 108 19.36 7.92 5.59
C ALA A 108 17.89 8.12 5.96
N THR A 109 17.43 9.36 5.78
CA THR A 109 16.05 9.77 6.02
C THR A 109 15.38 10.21 4.74
N ILE A 110 14.06 10.09 4.70
CA ILE A 110 13.18 10.70 3.70
C ILE A 110 12.21 11.64 4.40
N THR A 111 11.66 12.61 3.69
CA THR A 111 10.65 13.51 4.24
C THR A 111 9.28 13.20 3.65
N LEU A 112 8.24 13.26 4.47
CA LEU A 112 6.84 13.16 4.04
C LEU A 112 6.15 14.49 4.33
N GLU A 113 5.67 15.14 3.28
CA GLU A 113 4.99 16.44 3.37
C GLU A 113 3.51 16.30 3.04
N LYS A 114 2.64 16.86 3.88
CA LYS A 114 1.19 16.91 3.63
C LYS A 114 0.82 18.20 2.88
N GLY A 115 0.02 18.08 1.83
CA GLY A 115 -0.47 19.23 1.08
C GLY A 115 -1.72 18.92 0.26
N ASP A 116 -1.84 19.57 -0.89
CA ASP A 116 -2.88 19.28 -1.87
C ASP A 116 -2.76 17.83 -2.39
N PRO A 117 -3.86 17.25 -2.93
CA PRO A 117 -3.82 15.94 -3.57
C PRO A 117 -2.65 15.80 -4.54
N ILE A 118 -1.85 14.75 -4.36
CA ILE A 118 -0.72 14.44 -5.23
C ILE A 118 -1.20 13.74 -6.50
N ASP A 119 -0.59 14.10 -7.62
CA ASP A 119 -0.73 13.33 -8.86
C ASP A 119 0.16 12.09 -8.77
N THR A 120 -0.42 10.92 -9.03
CA THR A 120 0.29 9.64 -9.02
C THR A 120 0.16 9.02 -10.41
N PRO A 121 1.24 8.49 -10.99
CA PRO A 121 1.16 7.89 -12.31
C PRO A 121 0.15 6.74 -12.30
N ALA A 122 -0.81 6.75 -13.23
CA ALA A 122 -1.79 5.68 -13.34
C ALA A 122 -1.15 4.35 -13.79
N SER A 123 -0.02 4.42 -14.51
CA SER A 123 0.73 3.27 -14.98
C SER A 123 2.22 3.60 -15.14
N VAL A 124 3.03 2.55 -15.21
CA VAL A 124 4.46 2.62 -15.54
C VAL A 124 4.74 1.72 -16.74
N GLU A 125 5.40 2.27 -17.75
CA GLU A 125 5.83 1.50 -18.92
C GLU A 125 7.01 0.59 -18.59
N THR A 126 6.96 -0.66 -19.04
CA THR A 126 8.02 -1.64 -18.84
C THR A 126 8.32 -2.40 -20.14
N GLY A 127 9.42 -3.14 -20.18
CA GLY A 127 9.74 -4.00 -21.33
C GLY A 127 8.72 -5.13 -21.58
N ALA A 128 7.88 -5.44 -20.60
CA ALA A 128 6.81 -6.44 -20.71
C ALA A 128 5.43 -5.81 -21.01
N GLY A 129 5.36 -4.47 -21.18
CA GLY A 129 4.12 -3.71 -21.33
C GLY A 129 3.80 -2.81 -20.13
N PRO A 130 2.68 -2.07 -20.18
CA PRO A 130 2.27 -1.17 -19.10
C PRO A 130 1.88 -1.96 -17.85
N VAL A 131 2.21 -1.41 -16.68
CA VAL A 131 1.81 -1.92 -15.37
C VAL A 131 1.00 -0.85 -14.64
N THR A 132 -0.23 -1.16 -14.25
CA THR A 132 -1.11 -0.26 -13.51
C THR A 132 -0.62 -0.05 -12.08
N VAL A 133 -0.47 1.21 -11.66
CA VAL A 133 -0.15 1.56 -10.27
C VAL A 133 -1.39 1.37 -9.40
N PHE A 134 -1.18 0.91 -8.16
CA PHE A 134 -2.25 0.69 -7.21
C PHE A 134 -3.05 1.96 -6.94
N ASP A 135 -4.37 1.92 -7.20
CA ASP A 135 -5.32 2.96 -6.85
C ASP A 135 -5.89 2.72 -5.43
N PRO A 136 -5.63 3.60 -4.46
CA PRO A 136 -6.15 3.48 -3.09
C PRO A 136 -7.65 3.85 -2.96
N GLY A 137 -8.32 4.25 -4.05
CA GLY A 137 -9.74 4.61 -4.08
C GLY A 137 -10.05 5.97 -3.45
N ARG A 138 -9.02 6.77 -3.16
CA ARG A 138 -9.12 8.11 -2.56
C ARG A 138 -7.87 8.93 -2.87
N ALA A 139 -7.98 10.25 -2.80
CA ALA A 139 -6.83 11.14 -2.95
C ALA A 139 -5.75 10.87 -1.89
N LEU A 140 -4.49 10.99 -2.31
CA LEU A 140 -3.32 10.97 -1.43
C LEU A 140 -2.81 12.41 -1.29
N HIS A 141 -2.47 12.83 -0.07
CA HIS A 141 -2.01 14.20 0.25
C HIS A 141 -0.59 14.22 0.78
N TRP A 142 -0.02 13.05 1.10
CA TRP A 142 1.33 12.89 1.60
C TRP A 142 2.30 12.60 0.46
N ARG A 143 3.28 13.48 0.24
CA ARG A 143 4.33 13.34 -0.78
C ARG A 143 5.65 12.97 -0.12
N VAL A 144 6.39 12.04 -0.72
CA VAL A 144 7.81 11.81 -0.38
C VAL A 144 8.66 12.89 -1.06
N THR A 145 9.48 13.61 -0.30
CA THR A 145 10.41 14.65 -0.77
C THR A 145 11.87 14.34 -0.43
#